data_AF-A0A3M7NNE7-F1
#
_entry.id   AF-A0A3M7NNE7-F1
#
_cell.length_a   1.000
_cell.length_b   1.000
_cell.length_c   1.000
_cell.angle_alpha   90.00
_cell.angle_beta   90.00
_cell.angle_gamma   90.00
#
_symmetry.space_group_name_H-M   'P 1'
#
loop_
_entity.id
_entity.type
_entity.pdbx_description
1 polymer ?
#
loop_
_entity_poly.entity_id
_entity_poly.type
_entity_poly.pdbx_seq_one_letter_code
_entity_poly.pdbx_strand_id
1 'polypeptide(L)'
;MKPENGKTDVQHVDHNDDKWMRRKGQVEAAHLFRGDKEGHVIERLLIPRPTNDPKDPLTWARRRKHLAFTSISFFVLLFNYSLSAASPGLVAACLDHVELHFLRIWAAVAKSYGRLLGARIVAGFGASALEAVGLAVVADLYFLHERGEKTAFYTLMIGGGSALGGIFGGLVVTRIMTGTGYPGCSRSCSGFAFY
;
A
#
# COMPACT_ATOMS: atom_id res chain seq x y z
N MET A 1 13.32 -53.40 -9.91
CA MET A 1 13.77 -52.15 -9.26
C MET A 1 15.16 -51.83 -9.75
N LYS A 2 15.34 -50.71 -10.46
CA LYS A 2 16.65 -50.21 -10.91
C LYS A 2 16.71 -48.71 -10.56
N PRO A 3 17.82 -48.21 -9.99
CA PRO A 3 17.80 -46.98 -9.19
C PRO A 3 17.76 -45.71 -10.03
N GLU A 4 16.97 -44.74 -9.56
CA GLU A 4 16.87 -43.37 -10.04
C GLU A 4 18.13 -42.61 -9.59
N ASN A 5 19.06 -42.41 -10.53
CA ASN A 5 20.30 -41.71 -10.25
C ASN A 5 20.06 -40.22 -10.47
N GLY A 6 19.97 -39.48 -9.35
CA GLY A 6 19.87 -38.03 -9.32
C GLY A 6 21.06 -37.38 -10.03
N LYS A 7 20.89 -37.06 -11.31
CA LYS A 7 21.71 -36.07 -11.98
C LYS A 7 21.04 -34.73 -11.75
N THR A 8 21.72 -33.87 -11.00
CA THR A 8 21.56 -32.42 -11.11
C THR A 8 21.52 -32.08 -12.58
N ASP A 9 20.35 -31.64 -13.05
CA ASP A 9 20.13 -31.17 -14.41
C ASP A 9 20.92 -29.87 -14.55
N VAL A 10 22.19 -30.00 -14.93
CA VAL A 10 22.99 -28.85 -15.38
C VAL A 10 22.35 -28.46 -16.70
N GLN A 11 21.33 -27.60 -16.62
CA GLN A 11 20.61 -27.07 -17.77
C GLN A 11 21.66 -26.56 -18.76
N HIS A 12 21.79 -27.28 -19.86
CA HIS A 12 22.59 -26.88 -20.99
C HIS A 12 21.90 -25.62 -21.53
N VAL A 13 22.40 -24.44 -21.17
CA VAL A 13 21.85 -23.17 -21.66
C VAL A 13 21.96 -23.20 -23.18
N ASP A 14 20.83 -23.37 -23.85
CA ASP A 14 20.81 -23.42 -25.30
C ASP A 14 21.22 -22.05 -25.83
N HIS A 15 22.23 -22.00 -26.70
CA HIS A 15 22.68 -20.79 -27.42
C HIS A 15 21.62 -20.21 -28.38
N ASN A 16 20.39 -20.70 -28.31
CA ASN A 16 19.24 -20.08 -28.94
C ASN A 16 18.47 -19.22 -27.93
N ASP A 17 18.40 -19.64 -26.67
CA ASP A 17 17.70 -18.94 -25.60
C ASP A 17 18.34 -17.59 -25.29
N ASP A 18 19.67 -17.49 -25.33
CA ASP A 18 20.39 -16.22 -25.20
C ASP A 18 20.06 -15.24 -26.35
N LYS A 19 19.96 -15.72 -27.60
CA LYS A 19 19.54 -14.91 -28.76
C LYS A 19 18.07 -14.49 -28.68
N TRP A 20 17.20 -15.39 -28.21
CA TRP A 20 15.79 -15.06 -28.01
C TRP A 20 15.60 -14.04 -26.89
N MET A 21 16.35 -14.15 -25.79
CA MET A 21 16.31 -13.20 -24.68
C MET A 21 16.86 -11.82 -25.08
N ARG A 22 17.97 -11.76 -25.83
CA ARG A 22 18.49 -10.49 -26.37
C ARG A 22 17.51 -9.82 -27.32
N ARG A 23 16.91 -10.58 -28.24
CA ARG A 23 15.89 -10.05 -29.16
C ARG A 23 14.66 -9.55 -28.41
N LYS A 24 14.11 -10.34 -27.47
CA LYS A 24 12.99 -9.93 -26.61
C LYS A 24 13.32 -8.66 -25.82
N GLY A 25 14.50 -8.57 -25.22
CA GLY A 25 14.96 -7.37 -24.53
C GLY A 25 15.08 -6.15 -25.46
N GLN A 26 15.54 -6.33 -26.71
CA GLN A 26 15.58 -5.25 -27.69
C GLN A 26 14.18 -4.80 -28.15
N VAL A 27 13.24 -5.71 -28.41
CA VAL A 27 11.86 -5.29 -28.79
C VAL A 27 11.10 -4.67 -27.61
N GLU A 28 11.35 -5.13 -26.38
CA GLU A 28 10.80 -4.48 -25.19
C GLU A 28 11.47 -3.13 -24.89
N ALA A 29 12.76 -2.93 -25.19
CA ALA A 29 13.34 -1.59 -25.06
C ALA A 29 12.87 -0.64 -26.17
N ALA A 30 12.63 -1.16 -27.38
CA ALA A 30 12.32 -0.35 -28.56
C ALA A 30 11.03 0.48 -28.43
N HIS A 31 10.02 0.01 -27.68
CA HIS A 31 8.81 0.80 -27.47
C HIS A 31 8.99 1.97 -26.49
N LEU A 32 10.10 2.03 -25.75
CA LEU A 32 10.43 3.09 -24.81
C LEU A 32 11.23 4.23 -25.45
N PHE A 33 11.67 4.07 -26.68
CA PHE A 33 12.53 5.03 -27.38
C PHE A 33 11.97 5.35 -28.76
N ARG A 34 11.89 6.63 -29.10
CA ARG A 34 11.50 7.07 -30.43
C ARG A 34 12.74 7.25 -31.29
N GLY A 35 12.81 6.52 -32.40
CA GLY A 35 13.83 6.71 -33.43
C GLY A 35 13.41 7.73 -34.50
N ASP A 36 14.39 8.40 -35.11
CA ASP A 36 14.18 9.15 -36.35
C ASP A 36 14.02 8.19 -37.54
N LYS A 37 13.64 8.73 -38.71
CA LYS A 37 13.58 7.98 -39.99
C LYS A 37 14.91 7.28 -40.34
N GLU A 38 16.01 7.74 -39.75
CA GLU A 38 17.38 7.22 -39.92
C GLU A 38 17.78 6.18 -38.86
N GLY A 39 16.91 5.85 -37.90
CA GLY A 39 17.16 4.85 -36.86
C GLY A 39 17.93 5.36 -35.62
N HIS A 40 18.26 6.64 -35.56
CA HIS A 40 18.84 7.26 -34.37
C HIS A 40 17.79 7.50 -33.29
N VAL A 41 18.10 7.17 -32.03
CA VAL A 41 17.20 7.39 -30.88
C VAL A 41 17.15 8.90 -30.55
N ILE A 42 15.99 9.52 -30.75
CA ILE A 42 15.77 10.96 -30.52
C ILE A 42 15.36 11.22 -29.06
N GLU A 43 14.39 10.44 -28.55
CA GLU A 43 13.80 10.71 -27.23
C GLU A 43 13.28 9.44 -26.55
N ARG A 44 13.35 9.43 -25.21
CA ARG A 44 12.66 8.42 -24.39
C ARG A 44 11.16 8.72 -24.43
N LEU A 45 10.36 7.76 -24.88
CA LEU A 45 8.91 7.88 -24.96
C LEU A 45 8.31 7.98 -23.55
N LEU A 46 7.54 9.03 -23.29
CA LEU A 46 6.74 9.18 -22.07
C LEU A 46 5.48 8.31 -22.18
N ILE A 47 5.30 7.42 -21.21
CA ILE A 47 4.15 6.51 -21.12
C ILE A 47 3.39 6.88 -19.84
N PRO A 48 2.08 7.21 -19.91
CA PRO A 48 1.27 7.47 -21.10
C PRO A 48 1.71 8.74 -21.87
N ARG A 49 1.36 8.83 -23.16
CA ARG A 49 1.66 10.03 -23.96
C ARG A 49 0.84 11.21 -23.44
N PRO A 50 1.45 12.36 -23.12
CA PRO A 50 0.70 13.53 -22.71
C PRO A 50 -0.21 13.98 -23.87
N THR A 51 -1.50 14.13 -23.59
CA THR A 51 -2.47 14.61 -24.56
C THR A 51 -2.33 16.13 -24.68
N ASN A 52 -2.55 16.68 -25.88
CA ASN A 52 -2.51 18.14 -26.12
C ASN A 52 -3.77 18.87 -25.57
N ASP A 53 -4.52 18.23 -24.66
CA ASP A 53 -5.72 18.77 -24.04
C ASP A 53 -5.32 19.51 -22.74
N PRO A 54 -5.66 20.79 -22.57
CA PRO A 54 -5.37 21.56 -21.37
C PRO A 54 -5.97 20.99 -20.07
N LYS A 55 -6.92 20.06 -20.13
CA LYS A 55 -7.48 19.38 -18.94
C LYS A 55 -6.75 18.10 -18.54
N ASP A 56 -5.78 17.65 -19.31
CA ASP A 56 -5.05 16.41 -19.02
C ASP A 56 -4.35 16.50 -17.65
N PRO A 57 -4.64 15.59 -16.68
CA PRO A 57 -3.93 15.54 -15.40
C PRO A 57 -2.41 15.43 -15.58
N LEU A 58 -1.93 14.86 -16.69
CA LEU A 58 -0.50 14.74 -17.01
C LEU A 58 0.16 16.08 -17.35
N THR A 59 -0.58 17.12 -17.72
CA THR A 59 0.00 18.43 -18.08
C THR A 59 -0.10 19.47 -16.96
N TRP A 60 -0.79 19.17 -15.86
CA TRP A 60 -0.96 20.09 -14.73
C TRP A 60 0.37 20.61 -14.15
N ALA A 61 0.34 21.84 -13.62
CA ALA A 61 1.49 22.42 -12.92
C ALA A 61 1.92 21.52 -11.75
N ARG A 62 3.25 21.32 -11.60
CA ARG A 62 3.84 20.40 -10.60
C ARG A 62 3.31 20.63 -9.18
N ARG A 63 3.08 21.89 -8.80
CA ARG A 63 2.55 22.24 -7.47
C ARG A 63 1.16 21.65 -7.22
N ARG A 64 0.26 21.70 -8.21
CA ARG A 64 -1.10 21.14 -8.09
C ARG A 64 -1.05 19.62 -7.97
N LYS A 65 -0.21 18.97 -8.79
CA LYS A 65 -0.02 17.51 -8.76
C LYS A 65 0.50 17.03 -7.42
N HIS A 66 1.57 17.67 -6.92
CA HIS A 66 2.16 17.31 -5.64
C HIS A 66 1.23 17.64 -4.48
N LEU A 67 0.49 18.75 -4.50
CA LEU A 67 -0.45 19.08 -3.43
C LEU A 67 -1.61 18.07 -3.37
N ALA A 68 -2.16 17.67 -4.51
CA ALA A 68 -3.19 16.63 -4.57
C ALA A 68 -2.67 15.27 -4.06
N PHE A 69 -1.50 14.85 -4.54
CA PHE A 69 -0.87 13.59 -4.15
C PHE A 69 -0.50 13.57 -2.65
N THR A 70 0.09 14.65 -2.13
CA THR A 70 0.45 14.77 -0.72
C THR A 70 -0.79 14.83 0.16
N SER A 71 -1.87 15.49 -0.28
CA SER A 71 -3.16 15.49 0.43
C SER A 71 -3.72 14.07 0.60
N ILE A 72 -3.70 13.26 -0.46
CA ILE A 72 -4.18 11.87 -0.42
C ILE A 72 -3.26 11.01 0.47
N SER A 73 -1.95 11.17 0.33
CA SER A 73 -0.96 10.45 1.14
C SER A 73 -1.11 10.76 2.64
N PHE A 74 -1.38 12.03 2.97
CA PHE A 74 -1.63 12.47 4.34
C PHE A 74 -2.94 11.88 4.90
N PHE A 75 -4.01 11.86 4.10
CA PHE A 75 -5.26 11.22 4.48
C PHE A 75 -5.09 9.73 4.81
N VAL A 76 -4.34 9.01 3.97
CA VAL A 76 -4.05 7.58 4.19
C VAL A 76 -3.16 7.36 5.42
N LEU A 77 -2.18 8.24 5.67
CA LEU A 77 -1.39 8.20 6.90
C LEU A 77 -2.26 8.34 8.15
N LEU A 78 -3.17 9.32 8.16
CA LEU A 78 -4.08 9.54 9.30
C LEU A 78 -5.02 8.36 9.50
N PHE A 79 -5.57 7.80 8.42
CA PHE A 79 -6.42 6.62 8.49
C PHE A 79 -5.68 5.42 9.11
N ASN A 80 -4.47 5.13 8.65
CA ASN A 80 -3.65 4.03 9.17
C ASN A 80 -3.17 4.29 10.61
N TYR A 81 -2.85 5.53 10.95
CA TYR A 81 -2.55 5.93 12.32
C TYR A 81 -3.73 5.64 13.25
N SER A 82 -4.94 6.05 12.88
CA SER A 82 -6.14 5.81 13.70
C SER A 82 -6.46 4.32 13.87
N LEU A 83 -6.21 3.49 12.86
CA LEU A 83 -6.36 2.04 12.98
C LEU A 83 -5.41 1.44 14.02
N SER A 84 -4.19 1.96 14.13
CA SER A 84 -3.15 1.40 15.00
C SER A 84 -3.10 2.03 16.40
N ALA A 85 -3.50 3.31 16.54
CA ALA A 85 -3.55 4.02 17.83
C ALA A 85 -4.78 3.66 18.69
N ALA A 86 -5.73 2.88 18.17
CA ALA A 86 -6.94 2.45 18.87
C ALA A 86 -6.62 1.49 20.04
N SER A 87 -6.13 2.06 21.13
CA SER A 87 -5.98 1.44 22.43
C SER A 87 -7.33 1.46 23.19
N PRO A 88 -7.56 0.58 24.19
CA PRO A 88 -8.89 0.35 24.79
C PRO A 88 -9.53 1.58 25.47
N GLY A 89 -8.79 2.68 25.65
CA GLY A 89 -9.29 3.93 26.25
C GLY A 89 -10.14 4.80 25.31
N LEU A 90 -10.24 4.46 24.02
CA LEU A 90 -10.74 5.37 22.99
C LEU A 90 -12.22 5.21 22.61
N VAL A 91 -13.08 4.69 23.50
CA VAL A 91 -14.54 4.87 23.29
C VAL A 91 -14.91 6.35 23.32
N ALA A 92 -14.13 7.17 24.03
CA ALA A 92 -14.37 8.60 24.19
C ALA A 92 -13.91 9.48 23.00
N ALA A 93 -12.93 9.06 22.19
CA ALA A 93 -12.53 9.82 20.99
C ALA A 93 -13.17 9.32 19.68
N CYS A 94 -14.13 8.39 19.77
CA CYS A 94 -14.90 7.92 18.61
C CYS A 94 -15.81 9.00 17.98
N LEU A 95 -15.80 10.25 18.48
CA LEU A 95 -16.68 11.30 17.97
C LEU A 95 -16.12 12.07 16.77
N ASP A 96 -14.83 11.91 16.41
CA ASP A 96 -14.21 12.80 15.41
C ASP A 96 -14.20 12.26 13.96
N HIS A 97 -14.56 11.00 13.68
CA HIS A 97 -14.51 10.46 12.31
C HIS A 97 -15.72 9.61 11.92
N VAL A 98 -16.45 10.02 10.89
CA VAL A 98 -17.80 9.51 10.55
C VAL A 98 -17.81 8.37 9.52
N GLU A 99 -16.77 8.16 8.70
CA GLU A 99 -16.96 7.35 7.48
C GLU A 99 -16.75 5.82 7.62
N LEU A 100 -16.02 5.33 8.63
CA LEU A 100 -15.73 3.88 8.79
C LEU A 100 -16.06 3.31 10.19
N HIS A 101 -16.54 4.13 11.11
CA HIS A 101 -16.87 3.69 12.46
C HIS A 101 -18.23 2.99 12.57
N PHE A 102 -19.16 3.18 11.61
CA PHE A 102 -20.46 2.49 11.62
C PHE A 102 -20.33 0.96 11.56
N LEU A 103 -19.41 0.43 10.74
CA LEU A 103 -19.15 -1.01 10.66
C LEU A 103 -18.44 -1.53 11.93
N ARG A 104 -17.61 -0.68 12.56
CA ARG A 104 -16.92 -1.00 13.82
C ARG A 104 -17.91 -1.05 14.99
N ILE A 105 -18.86 -0.12 15.05
CA ILE A 105 -19.97 -0.13 16.00
C ILE A 105 -20.87 -1.35 15.74
N TRP A 106 -21.13 -1.70 14.49
CA TRP A 106 -21.90 -2.90 14.14
C TRP A 106 -21.21 -4.19 14.63
N ALA A 107 -19.89 -4.29 14.43
CA ALA A 107 -19.11 -5.38 14.99
C ALA A 107 -19.10 -5.38 16.54
N ALA A 108 -19.08 -4.20 17.18
CA ALA A 108 -19.09 -4.08 18.65
C ALA A 108 -20.43 -4.49 19.28
N VAL A 109 -21.55 -4.25 18.59
CA VAL A 109 -22.91 -4.59 19.09
C VAL A 109 -23.32 -6.03 18.70
N ALA A 110 -22.55 -6.70 17.84
CA ALA A 110 -22.85 -8.05 17.37
C ALA A 110 -22.64 -9.12 18.47
N LYS A 111 -23.75 -9.70 18.97
CA LYS A 111 -23.74 -10.81 19.94
C LYS A 111 -23.72 -12.22 19.32
N SER A 112 -23.59 -12.33 17.99
CA SER A 112 -23.64 -13.60 17.26
C SER A 112 -22.54 -13.66 16.19
N TYR A 113 -21.94 -14.84 16.00
CA TYR A 113 -20.84 -15.06 15.07
C TYR A 113 -21.15 -14.60 13.64
N GLY A 114 -22.35 -14.90 13.13
CA GLY A 114 -22.74 -14.49 11.78
C GLY A 114 -22.80 -12.97 11.58
N ARG A 115 -23.23 -12.22 12.61
CA ARG A 115 -23.28 -10.75 12.59
C ARG A 115 -21.88 -10.15 12.64
N LEU A 116 -20.97 -10.77 13.39
CA LEU A 116 -19.57 -10.37 13.46
C LEU A 116 -18.84 -10.63 12.13
N LEU A 117 -19.03 -11.81 11.54
CA LEU A 117 -18.43 -12.19 10.27
C LEU A 117 -18.90 -11.26 9.13
N GLY A 118 -20.20 -11.00 9.04
CA GLY A 118 -20.76 -10.06 8.07
C GLY A 118 -20.16 -8.65 8.20
N ALA A 119 -20.06 -8.13 9.42
CA ALA A 119 -19.46 -6.82 9.66
C ALA A 119 -17.97 -6.77 9.23
N ARG A 120 -17.21 -7.86 9.41
CA ARG A 120 -15.79 -7.94 9.03
C ARG A 120 -15.58 -7.99 7.52
N ILE A 121 -16.41 -8.71 6.78
CA ILE A 121 -16.35 -8.78 5.32
C ILE A 121 -16.60 -7.40 4.71
N VAL A 122 -17.65 -6.71 5.18
CA VAL A 122 -17.98 -5.36 4.69
C VAL A 122 -16.89 -4.35 5.08
N ALA A 123 -16.33 -4.46 6.29
CA ALA A 123 -15.22 -3.61 6.71
C ALA A 123 -13.94 -3.83 5.89
N GLY A 124 -13.64 -5.07 5.51
CA GLY A 124 -12.50 -5.41 4.65
C GLY A 124 -12.64 -4.83 3.25
N PHE A 125 -13.84 -4.91 2.67
CA PHE A 125 -14.10 -4.33 1.34
C PHE A 125 -13.91 -2.81 1.33
N GLY A 126 -14.48 -2.09 2.31
CA GLY A 126 -14.29 -0.64 2.43
C GLY A 126 -12.82 -0.26 2.64
N ALA A 127 -12.09 -1.01 3.47
CA ALA A 127 -10.66 -0.79 3.69
C ALA A 127 -9.81 -1.02 2.43
N SER A 128 -10.17 -1.97 1.56
CA SER A 128 -9.43 -2.22 0.32
C SER A 128 -9.61 -1.10 -0.73
N ALA A 129 -10.80 -0.51 -0.79
CA ALA A 129 -11.12 0.51 -1.78
C ALA A 129 -10.28 1.78 -1.58
N LEU A 130 -10.10 2.22 -0.33
CA LEU A 130 -9.30 3.41 -0.04
C LEU A 130 -7.81 3.23 -0.35
N GLU A 131 -7.26 2.03 -0.11
CA GLU A 131 -5.85 1.75 -0.37
C GLU A 131 -5.53 1.72 -1.86
N ALA A 132 -6.47 1.20 -2.67
CA ALA A 132 -6.35 1.14 -4.13
C ALA A 132 -6.36 2.52 -4.79
N VAL A 133 -7.10 3.49 -4.25
CA VAL A 133 -7.23 4.85 -4.81
C VAL A 133 -5.87 5.54 -4.92
N GLY A 134 -5.00 5.43 -3.91
CA GLY A 134 -3.70 6.11 -3.95
C GLY A 134 -2.80 5.62 -5.09
N LEU A 135 -2.81 4.32 -5.38
CA LEU A 135 -2.05 3.75 -6.50
C LEU A 135 -2.63 4.12 -7.85
N ALA A 136 -3.96 4.16 -7.98
CA ALA A 136 -4.64 4.62 -9.19
C ALA A 136 -4.30 6.08 -9.51
N VAL A 137 -4.35 6.96 -8.49
CA VAL A 137 -4.03 8.38 -8.64
C VAL A 137 -2.57 8.61 -9.05
N VAL A 138 -1.62 7.80 -8.56
CA VAL A 138 -0.21 7.88 -9.00
C VAL A 138 -0.08 7.49 -10.47
N ALA A 139 -0.81 6.47 -10.92
CA ALA A 139 -0.77 6.01 -12.32
C ALA A 139 -1.32 7.07 -13.29
N ASP A 140 -2.30 7.86 -12.87
CA ASP A 140 -2.92 8.90 -13.71
C ASP A 140 -2.15 10.23 -13.71
N LEU A 141 -1.44 10.57 -12.63
CA LEU A 141 -0.75 11.88 -12.49
C LEU A 141 0.72 11.90 -12.93
N TYR A 142 1.41 10.74 -12.88
CA TYR A 142 2.87 10.67 -13.06
C TYR A 142 3.27 9.74 -14.21
N PHE A 143 4.34 10.12 -14.91
CA PHE A 143 4.91 9.30 -15.98
C PHE A 143 5.60 8.05 -15.44
N LEU A 144 5.73 7.03 -16.31
CA LEU A 144 6.34 5.73 -16.01
C LEU A 144 7.71 5.79 -15.32
N HIS A 145 8.52 6.80 -15.66
CA HIS A 145 9.86 7.00 -15.13
C HIS A 145 9.86 7.37 -13.65
N GLU A 146 8.90 8.19 -13.21
CA GLU A 146 8.85 8.74 -11.85
C GLU A 146 7.85 8.00 -10.95
N ARG A 147 6.97 7.16 -11.53
CA ARG A 147 5.91 6.45 -10.81
C ARG A 147 6.43 5.62 -9.63
N GLY A 148 7.59 4.96 -9.79
CA GLY A 148 8.13 4.05 -8.78
C GLY A 148 8.49 4.78 -7.48
N GLU A 149 9.07 5.97 -7.61
CA GLU A 149 9.43 6.80 -6.46
C GLU A 149 8.17 7.30 -5.72
N LYS A 150 7.14 7.73 -6.47
CA LYS A 150 5.90 8.23 -5.87
C LYS A 150 5.09 7.11 -5.23
N THR A 151 5.04 5.92 -5.85
CA THR A 151 4.47 4.72 -5.23
C THR A 151 5.22 4.35 -3.95
N ALA A 152 6.56 4.40 -3.93
CA ALA A 152 7.34 4.11 -2.73
C ALA A 152 7.05 5.11 -1.60
N PHE A 153 6.95 6.41 -1.91
CA PHE A 153 6.57 7.42 -0.93
C PHE A 153 5.16 7.18 -0.36
N TYR A 154 4.19 6.81 -1.20
CA TYR A 154 2.85 6.45 -0.76
C TYR A 154 2.85 5.22 0.17
N THR A 155 3.56 4.15 -0.22
CA THR A 155 3.72 2.94 0.62
C THR A 155 4.40 3.24 1.95
N LEU A 156 5.39 4.14 1.96
CA LEU A 156 6.05 4.59 3.18
C LEU A 156 5.07 5.31 4.11
N MET A 157 4.14 6.11 3.57
CA MET A 157 3.12 6.77 4.39
C MET A 157 2.09 5.79 4.97
N ILE A 158 1.71 4.75 4.22
CA ILE A 158 0.85 3.65 4.72
C ILE A 158 1.54 2.94 5.91
N GLY A 159 2.77 2.47 5.70
CA GLY A 159 3.52 1.76 6.75
C GLY A 159 3.86 2.68 7.94
N GLY A 160 4.20 3.93 7.65
CA GLY A 160 4.52 4.96 8.64
C GLY A 160 3.35 5.27 9.57
N GLY A 161 2.12 5.36 9.04
CA GLY A 161 0.92 5.57 9.86
C GLY A 161 0.73 4.44 10.89
N SER A 162 0.85 3.19 10.45
CA SER A 162 0.73 2.02 11.32
C SER A 162 1.84 1.95 12.38
N ALA A 163 3.09 2.22 12.00
CA ALA A 163 4.21 2.23 12.93
C ALA A 163 4.05 3.31 14.01
N LEU A 164 3.68 4.54 13.61
CA LEU A 164 3.44 5.63 14.55
C LEU A 164 2.27 5.32 15.48
N GLY A 165 1.15 4.82 14.95
CA GLY A 165 -0.02 4.48 15.77
C GLY A 165 0.29 3.44 16.85
N GLY A 166 1.08 2.41 16.51
CA GLY A 166 1.48 1.37 17.46
C GLY A 166 2.42 1.90 18.55
N ILE A 167 3.36 2.77 18.19
CA ILE A 167 4.28 3.42 19.14
C ILE A 167 3.49 4.28 20.14
N PHE A 168 2.61 5.17 19.65
CA PHE A 168 1.83 6.05 20.52
C PHE A 168 0.78 5.27 21.34
N GLY A 169 0.09 4.31 20.71
CA GLY A 169 -0.88 3.45 21.39
C GLY A 169 -0.24 2.63 22.52
N GLY A 170 0.93 2.04 22.26
CA GLY A 170 1.69 1.30 23.27
C GLY A 170 2.17 2.18 24.44
N LEU A 171 2.66 3.39 24.15
CA LEU A 171 3.06 4.35 25.19
C LEU A 171 1.87 4.77 26.07
N VAL A 172 0.70 5.04 25.48
CA VAL A 172 -0.51 5.40 26.22
C VAL A 172 -0.95 4.26 27.13
N VAL A 173 -1.01 3.02 26.62
CA VAL A 173 -1.38 1.83 27.42
C VAL A 173 -0.40 1.62 28.57
N THR A 174 0.90 1.76 28.33
CA THR A 174 1.93 1.61 29.36
C THR A 174 1.74 2.64 30.48
N ARG A 175 1.40 3.88 30.16
CA ARG A 175 1.16 4.94 31.16
C ARG A 175 -0.14 4.75 31.93
N ILE A 176 -1.20 4.26 31.30
CA ILE A 176 -2.45 3.94 32.00
C ILE A 176 -2.24 2.75 32.95
N MET A 177 -1.65 1.65 32.46
CA MET A 177 -1.41 0.45 33.27
C MET A 177 -0.46 0.68 34.45
N THR A 178 0.50 1.61 34.33
CA THR A 178 1.44 1.94 35.41
C THR A 178 0.96 3.06 36.33
N GLY A 179 0.12 3.98 35.84
CA GLY A 179 -0.39 5.14 36.59
C GLY A 179 -1.62 4.85 37.44
N THR A 180 -2.51 3.96 36.99
CA THR A 180 -3.55 3.39 37.86
C THR A 180 -2.98 2.12 38.45
N GLY A 181 -2.61 2.13 39.74
CA GLY A 181 -2.13 0.94 40.45
C GLY A 181 -3.20 -0.16 40.48
N TYR A 182 -3.34 -0.93 39.40
CA TYR A 182 -4.08 -2.17 39.35
C TYR A 182 -3.12 -3.28 39.76
N PRO A 183 -3.18 -3.79 41.00
CA PRO A 183 -2.17 -4.70 41.56
C PRO A 183 -2.27 -6.14 41.00
N GLY A 184 -2.85 -6.35 39.82
CA GLY A 184 -3.19 -7.70 39.31
C GLY A 184 -2.71 -8.04 37.90
N CYS A 185 -2.28 -7.08 37.08
CA CYS A 185 -2.13 -7.33 35.63
C CYS A 185 -0.67 -7.54 35.16
N SER A 186 0.26 -7.89 36.03
CA SER A 186 1.61 -8.31 35.61
C SER A 186 1.65 -9.74 35.05
N ARG A 187 0.54 -10.50 35.10
CA ARG A 187 0.47 -11.90 34.62
C ARG A 187 -0.38 -12.14 33.37
N SER A 188 -1.16 -11.17 32.88
CA SER A 188 -2.04 -11.38 31.73
C SER A 188 -1.48 -10.88 30.39
N CYS A 189 -0.37 -10.13 30.40
CA CYS A 189 0.26 -9.64 29.17
C CYS A 189 1.01 -10.71 28.35
N SER A 190 1.19 -11.93 28.88
CA SER A 190 1.80 -13.04 28.12
C SER A 190 0.81 -13.75 27.18
N GLY A 191 -0.50 -13.47 27.28
CA GLY A 191 -1.55 -14.22 26.58
C GLY A 191 -2.09 -13.59 25.31
N PHE A 192 -1.80 -12.30 25.04
CA PHE A 192 -2.36 -11.55 23.91
C PHE A 192 -1.34 -11.31 22.78
N ALA A 193 -0.36 -12.21 22.66
CA ALA A 193 0.63 -12.22 21.57
C ALA A 193 0.31 -13.25 20.48
N PHE A 194 -0.74 -14.07 20.63
CA PHE A 194 -1.15 -15.06 19.62
C PHE A 194 -2.67 -15.27 19.63
N TYR A 195 -3.41 -14.39 18.96
CA TYR A 195 -4.60 -14.76 18.18
C TYR A 195 -4.98 -13.65 17.19
#